data_AF-X0XLW6-F1
#
_entry.id   AF-X0XLW6-F1
#
_cell.length_a   1.000
_cell.length_b   1.000
_cell.length_c   1.000
_cell.angle_alpha   90.00
_cell.angle_beta   90.00
_cell.angle_gamma   90.00
#
_symmetry.space_group_name_H-M   'P 1'
#
loop_
_entity.id
_entity.type
_entity.pdbx_description
1 polymer ?
#
loop_
_entity_poly.entity_id
_entity_poly.type
_entity_poly.pdbx_seq_one_letter_code
_entity_poly.pdbx_strand_id
1 'polypeptide(L)'
;AETAIKLSRELKPDVAIMDIELPGEMDGIEAALLIKRERPETGIVVLSVHSDHRYVSSLPLGDLGGWAYLLKQSVPDLSTLVHAIQGSKEGMMVLDPAVMARLRPRQDSPVARLTPRLQEVLRLIAQGFNNSAIAERLVLSERSVEGYVKSIYQEMNLSGEPEIHARVKAALTYLESAQKISI
;
A
#
# COMPACT_ATOMS: atom_id res chain seq x y z
N ALA A 1 6.07 -20.44 -7.76
CA ALA A 1 6.73 -19.30 -7.07
C ALA A 1 8.26 -19.29 -7.22
N GLU A 2 8.88 -20.47 -7.24
CA GLU A 2 10.32 -20.71 -7.21
C GLU A 2 11.07 -20.01 -8.34
N THR A 3 10.51 -20.02 -9.55
CA THR A 3 11.09 -19.33 -10.71
C THR A 3 11.21 -17.83 -10.48
N ALA A 4 10.19 -17.19 -9.90
CA ALA A 4 10.22 -15.75 -9.63
C ALA A 4 11.29 -15.40 -8.59
N ILE A 5 11.43 -16.21 -7.53
CA ILE A 5 12.49 -16.07 -6.53
C ILE A 5 13.87 -16.21 -7.17
N LYS A 6 14.07 -17.25 -7.98
CA LYS A 6 15.33 -17.48 -8.70
C LYS A 6 15.68 -16.29 -9.59
N LEU A 7 14.74 -15.83 -10.43
CA LEU A 7 14.96 -14.70 -11.32
C LEU A 7 15.20 -13.40 -10.56
N SER A 8 14.54 -13.20 -9.41
CA SER A 8 14.78 -12.03 -8.58
C SER A 8 16.22 -11.95 -8.07
N ARG A 9 16.81 -13.09 -7.66
CA ARG A 9 18.22 -13.17 -7.24
C ARG A 9 19.19 -12.87 -8.38
N GLU A 10 18.88 -13.36 -9.59
CA GLU A 10 19.72 -13.20 -10.78
C GLU A 10 19.64 -11.78 -11.35
N LEU A 11 18.42 -11.26 -11.51
CA LEU A 11 18.13 -10.01 -12.22
C LEU A 11 18.15 -8.79 -11.29
N LYS A 12 17.99 -8.98 -9.97
CA LYS A 12 17.96 -7.91 -8.96
C LYS A 12 17.03 -6.76 -9.36
N PRO A 13 15.74 -7.05 -9.63
CA PRO A 13 14.84 -6.04 -10.18
C PRO A 13 14.60 -4.90 -9.19
N ASP A 14 14.44 -3.68 -9.73
CA ASP A 14 13.95 -2.54 -8.97
C ASP A 14 12.53 -2.81 -8.43
N VAL A 15 11.70 -3.48 -9.25
CA VAL A 15 10.33 -3.84 -8.91
C VAL A 15 10.00 -5.23 -9.45
N ALA A 16 9.42 -6.09 -8.62
CA ALA A 16 8.85 -7.37 -9.03
C ALA A 16 7.31 -7.29 -9.06
N ILE A 17 6.72 -7.65 -10.20
CA ILE A 17 5.26 -7.78 -10.33
C ILE A 17 4.90 -9.25 -10.11
N MET A 18 4.05 -9.50 -9.13
CA MET A 18 3.75 -10.84 -8.62
C MET A 18 2.24 -11.08 -8.66
N ASP A 19 1.80 -12.12 -9.37
CA ASP A 19 0.44 -12.62 -9.24
C ASP A 19 0.28 -13.33 -7.88
N ILE A 20 -0.81 -13.11 -7.13
CA ILE A 20 -1.10 -13.86 -5.89
C ILE A 20 -1.33 -15.34 -6.19
N GLU A 21 -2.06 -15.63 -7.26
CA GLU A 21 -2.54 -16.97 -7.59
C GLU A 21 -1.50 -17.77 -8.37
N LEU A 22 -0.27 -17.84 -7.85
CA LEU A 22 0.74 -18.72 -8.42
C LEU A 22 0.43 -20.18 -8.08
N PRO A 23 0.55 -21.10 -9.05
CA PRO A 23 0.45 -22.53 -8.77
C PRO A 23 1.68 -23.01 -7.99
N GLY A 24 1.49 -24.06 -7.18
CA GLY A 24 2.53 -24.72 -6.41
C GLY A 24 2.23 -24.75 -4.91
N GLU A 25 3.26 -25.03 -4.11
CA GLU A 25 3.17 -25.07 -2.65
C GLU A 25 3.24 -23.68 -2.01
N MET A 26 3.85 -22.71 -2.71
CA MET A 26 4.04 -21.34 -2.27
C MET A 26 3.28 -20.38 -3.18
N ASP A 27 2.47 -19.51 -2.58
CA ASP A 27 1.71 -18.50 -3.31
C ASP A 27 2.57 -17.27 -3.70
N GLY A 28 1.97 -16.34 -4.44
CA GLY A 28 2.65 -15.13 -4.88
C GLY A 28 3.06 -14.17 -3.77
N ILE A 29 2.29 -14.12 -2.68
CA ILE A 29 2.59 -13.27 -1.52
C ILE A 29 3.79 -13.85 -0.80
N GLU A 30 3.77 -15.13 -0.45
CA GLU A 30 4.89 -15.82 0.20
C GLU A 30 6.19 -15.68 -0.60
N ALA A 31 6.10 -15.81 -1.93
CA ALA A 31 7.24 -15.59 -2.83
C ALA A 31 7.75 -14.15 -2.78
N ALA A 32 6.85 -13.17 -2.84
CA ALA A 32 7.19 -11.75 -2.74
C ALA A 32 7.84 -11.41 -1.40
N LEU A 33 7.39 -12.02 -0.30
CA LEU A 33 8.00 -11.86 1.02
C LEU A 33 9.42 -12.36 1.09
N LEU A 34 9.68 -13.51 0.49
CA LEU A 34 11.02 -14.06 0.42
C LEU A 34 11.93 -13.14 -0.40
N ILE A 35 11.47 -12.67 -1.57
CA ILE A 35 12.19 -11.69 -2.39
C ILE A 35 12.52 -10.43 -1.59
N LYS A 36 11.53 -9.87 -0.89
CA LYS A 36 11.67 -8.62 -0.12
C LYS A 36 12.58 -8.78 1.10
N ARG A 37 12.56 -9.93 1.76
CA ARG A 37 13.48 -10.24 2.87
C ARG A 37 14.93 -10.38 2.39
N GLU A 38 15.14 -10.95 1.22
CA GLU A 38 16.47 -11.06 0.62
C GLU A 38 16.97 -9.71 0.06
N ARG A 39 16.05 -8.87 -0.44
CA ARG A 39 16.33 -7.56 -1.04
C ARG A 39 15.27 -6.54 -0.62
N PRO A 40 15.42 -5.89 0.55
CA PRO A 40 14.44 -4.92 1.06
C PRO A 40 14.17 -3.74 0.11
N GLU A 41 15.12 -3.41 -0.76
CA GLU A 41 15.02 -2.35 -1.76
C GLU A 41 14.11 -2.69 -2.95
N THR A 42 13.87 -3.98 -3.26
CA THR A 42 13.03 -4.37 -4.40
C THR A 42 11.58 -4.01 -4.12
N GLY A 43 10.99 -3.10 -4.89
CA GLY A 43 9.56 -2.82 -4.85
C GLY A 43 8.74 -4.05 -5.24
N ILE A 44 7.57 -4.25 -4.62
CA ILE A 44 6.67 -5.35 -4.99
C ILE A 44 5.36 -4.77 -5.46
N VAL A 45 4.86 -5.21 -6.62
CA VAL A 45 3.49 -4.99 -7.07
C VAL A 45 2.77 -6.33 -7.10
N VAL A 46 1.84 -6.52 -6.17
CA VAL A 46 1.00 -7.71 -6.11
C VAL A 46 -0.24 -7.51 -6.99
N LEU A 47 -0.55 -8.47 -7.85
CA LEU A 47 -1.72 -8.51 -8.71
C LEU A 47 -2.72 -9.55 -8.21
N SER A 48 -3.98 -9.14 -8.03
CA SER A 48 -5.05 -10.00 -7.52
C SER A 48 -6.30 -9.95 -8.39
N VAL A 49 -6.97 -11.08 -8.63
CA VAL A 49 -8.35 -11.06 -9.17
C VAL A 49 -9.38 -10.67 -8.11
N HIS A 50 -9.02 -10.81 -6.83
CA HIS A 50 -9.92 -10.58 -5.71
C HIS A 50 -9.62 -9.23 -5.06
N SER A 51 -10.67 -8.44 -4.80
CA SER A 51 -10.55 -7.23 -3.98
C SER A 51 -10.59 -7.51 -2.48
N ASP A 52 -10.34 -8.76 -2.08
CA ASP A 52 -10.55 -9.18 -0.71
C ASP A 52 -9.43 -8.64 0.18
N HIS A 53 -9.83 -7.82 1.15
CA HIS A 53 -8.99 -7.21 2.17
C HIS A 53 -8.09 -8.21 2.91
N ARG A 54 -8.47 -9.50 3.00
CA ARG A 54 -7.69 -10.53 3.70
C ARG A 54 -6.24 -10.59 3.20
N TYR A 55 -6.02 -10.54 1.89
CA TYR A 55 -4.68 -10.56 1.28
C TYR A 55 -3.87 -9.29 1.55
N VAL A 56 -4.56 -8.15 1.62
CA VAL A 56 -3.92 -6.86 1.90
C VAL A 56 -3.50 -6.79 3.38
N SER A 57 -4.31 -7.37 4.27
CA SER A 57 -4.02 -7.45 5.71
C SER A 57 -2.98 -8.50 6.10
N SER A 58 -2.67 -9.46 5.20
CA SER A 58 -1.64 -10.49 5.42
C SER A 58 -0.26 -10.07 4.93
N LEU A 59 -0.15 -8.93 4.24
CA LEU A 59 1.14 -8.35 3.93
C LEU A 59 1.84 -7.98 5.27
N PRO A 60 3.14 -8.29 5.46
CA PRO A 60 3.91 -7.88 6.62
C PRO A 60 4.31 -6.43 6.42
N LEU A 61 3.33 -5.58 6.71
CA LEU A 61 3.36 -4.14 6.57
C LEU A 61 4.38 -3.50 7.52
N GLY A 62 4.66 -4.12 8.67
CA GLY A 62 5.38 -3.53 9.80
C GLY A 62 6.89 -3.28 9.63
N ASP A 63 7.57 -3.92 8.67
CA ASP A 63 9.05 -3.86 8.58
C ASP A 63 9.59 -3.57 7.16
N LEU A 64 8.75 -3.63 6.13
CA LEU A 64 9.19 -3.60 4.73
C LEU A 64 8.30 -2.64 3.93
N GLY A 65 8.84 -1.48 3.52
CA GLY A 65 8.16 -0.53 2.62
C GLY A 65 8.15 -0.99 1.16
N GLY A 66 7.54 -0.21 0.25
CA GLY A 66 7.59 -0.49 -1.20
C GLY A 66 6.66 -1.59 -1.68
N TRP A 67 5.45 -1.62 -1.12
CA TRP A 67 4.39 -2.56 -1.52
C TRP A 67 3.30 -1.85 -2.30
N ALA A 68 2.92 -2.45 -3.42
CA ALA A 68 1.72 -2.09 -4.14
C ALA A 68 0.78 -3.30 -4.25
N TYR A 69 -0.52 -3.05 -4.15
CA TYR A 69 -1.55 -4.06 -4.35
C TYR A 69 -2.54 -3.54 -5.38
N LEU A 70 -2.59 -4.20 -6.54
CA LEU A 70 -3.46 -3.87 -7.66
C LEU A 70 -4.42 -5.02 -7.99
N LEU A 71 -5.61 -4.67 -8.45
CA LEU A 71 -6.51 -5.67 -9.04
C LEU A 71 -6.13 -5.92 -10.49
N LYS A 72 -6.17 -7.18 -10.94
CA LYS A 72 -5.89 -7.56 -12.34
C LYS A 72 -6.82 -6.82 -13.31
N GLN A 73 -8.05 -6.51 -12.89
CA GLN A 73 -8.99 -5.71 -13.67
C GLN A 73 -8.60 -4.23 -13.83
N SER A 74 -7.71 -3.72 -12.97
CA SER A 74 -7.20 -2.34 -13.04
C SER A 74 -5.92 -2.24 -13.88
N VAL A 75 -5.26 -3.37 -14.18
CA VAL A 75 -4.04 -3.43 -15.00
C VAL A 75 -4.19 -2.84 -16.41
N PRO A 76 -5.35 -2.96 -17.11
CA PRO A 76 -5.56 -2.30 -18.40
C PRO A 76 -5.41 -0.77 -18.36
N ASP A 77 -5.62 -0.14 -17.20
CA ASP A 77 -5.25 1.26 -16.99
C ASP A 77 -3.75 1.35 -16.69
N LEU A 78 -2.98 1.63 -17.74
CA LEU A 78 -1.52 1.77 -17.65
C LEU A 78 -1.09 2.85 -16.66
N SER A 79 -1.90 3.89 -16.44
CA SER A 79 -1.54 4.95 -15.49
C SER A 79 -1.53 4.42 -14.05
N THR A 80 -2.51 3.59 -13.69
CA THR A 80 -2.60 2.92 -12.38
C THR A 80 -1.43 1.94 -12.18
N LEU A 81 -1.10 1.15 -13.20
CA LEU A 81 0.04 0.21 -13.12
C LEU A 81 1.38 0.95 -12.97
N VAL A 82 1.63 1.98 -13.80
CA VAL A 82 2.87 2.76 -13.74
C VAL A 82 3.01 3.45 -12.38
N HIS A 83 1.92 4.02 -11.86
CA HIS A 83 1.91 4.65 -10.55
C HIS A 83 2.24 3.67 -9.41
N ALA A 84 1.70 2.45 -9.47
CA ALA A 84 2.04 1.39 -8.51
C ALA A 84 3.50 0.97 -8.58
N ILE A 85 4.05 0.79 -9.79
CA ILE A 85 5.46 0.45 -9.99
C ILE A 85 6.35 1.56 -9.42
N GLN A 86 6.10 2.81 -9.80
CA GLN A 86 6.88 3.96 -9.33
C GLN A 86 6.79 4.12 -7.81
N GLY A 87 5.59 4.07 -7.24
CA GLY A 87 5.42 4.15 -5.79
C GLY A 87 6.15 3.02 -5.05
N SER A 88 6.02 1.77 -5.51
CA SER A 88 6.70 0.63 -4.87
C SER A 88 8.23 0.76 -4.93
N LYS A 89 8.78 1.27 -6.04
CA LYS A 89 10.21 1.56 -6.20
C LYS A 89 10.71 2.62 -5.22
N GLU A 90 9.90 3.66 -4.97
CA GLU A 90 10.20 4.71 -4.00
C GLU A 90 9.95 4.30 -2.55
N GLY A 91 9.68 3.01 -2.28
CA GLY A 91 9.40 2.51 -0.93
C GLY A 91 8.00 2.87 -0.41
N MET A 92 7.14 3.43 -1.26
CA MET A 92 5.78 3.82 -0.88
C MET A 92 4.84 2.62 -0.82
N MET A 93 3.73 2.81 -0.10
CA MET A 93 2.60 1.91 -0.19
C MET A 93 1.59 2.43 -1.22
N VAL A 94 1.16 1.56 -2.14
CA VAL A 94 0.16 1.89 -3.16
C VAL A 94 -0.97 0.85 -3.17
N LEU A 95 -2.19 1.30 -3.00
CA LEU A 95 -3.36 0.45 -3.05
C LEU A 95 -4.26 0.83 -4.21
N ASP A 96 -4.83 -0.19 -4.84
CA ASP A 96 -5.85 -0.03 -5.86
C ASP A 96 -7.03 0.82 -5.36
N PRO A 97 -7.49 1.81 -6.13
CA PRO A 97 -8.66 2.61 -5.77
C PRO A 97 -9.93 1.77 -5.46
N ALA A 98 -10.14 0.67 -6.19
CA ALA A 98 -11.29 -0.20 -6.00
C ALA A 98 -11.18 -1.05 -4.71
N VAL A 99 -9.97 -1.40 -4.28
CA VAL A 99 -9.73 -2.00 -2.96
C VAL A 99 -10.04 -0.98 -1.88
N MET A 100 -9.49 0.24 -2.01
CA MET A 100 -9.71 1.34 -1.07
C MET A 100 -11.19 1.70 -0.89
N ALA A 101 -11.97 1.64 -1.96
CA ALA A 101 -13.41 1.91 -1.91
C ALA A 101 -14.19 0.90 -1.06
N ARG A 102 -13.68 -0.33 -0.89
CA ARG A 102 -14.30 -1.41 -0.10
C ARG A 102 -13.84 -1.45 1.35
N LEU A 103 -12.70 -0.85 1.66
CA LEU A 103 -12.19 -0.78 3.03
C LEU A 103 -13.05 0.17 3.86
N ARG A 104 -13.49 -0.31 5.03
CA ARG A 104 -14.19 0.49 6.03
C ARG A 104 -13.42 0.40 7.34
N PRO A 105 -12.99 1.53 7.92
CA PRO A 105 -12.37 1.54 9.23
C PRO A 105 -13.29 0.89 10.26
N ARG A 106 -12.74 0.03 11.13
CA ARG A 106 -13.47 -0.45 12.31
C ARG A 106 -13.76 0.74 13.23
N GLN A 107 -14.90 0.71 13.90
CA GLN A 107 -15.33 1.82 14.77
C GLN A 107 -14.35 2.14 15.91
N ASP A 108 -13.60 1.14 16.36
CA ASP A 108 -12.59 1.25 17.42
C ASP A 108 -11.19 1.62 16.90
N SER A 109 -11.01 1.77 15.59
CA SER A 109 -9.70 2.02 14.97
C SER A 109 -9.23 3.47 15.07
N PRO A 110 -7.91 3.73 15.04
CA PRO A 110 -7.37 5.10 14.95
C PRO A 110 -7.92 5.90 13.78
N VAL A 111 -8.21 5.24 12.66
CA VAL A 111 -8.75 5.87 11.46
C VAL A 111 -10.19 6.31 11.64
N ALA A 112 -11.00 5.58 12.42
CA ALA A 112 -12.38 5.97 12.69
C ALA A 112 -12.50 7.27 13.50
N ARG A 113 -11.44 7.65 14.24
CA ARG A 113 -11.39 8.92 14.99
C ARG A 113 -11.08 10.13 14.09
N LEU A 114 -10.56 9.91 12.89
CA LEU A 114 -10.25 10.97 11.94
C LEU A 114 -11.55 11.61 11.42
N THR A 115 -11.53 12.93 11.21
CA THR A 115 -12.63 13.62 10.55
C THR A 115 -12.80 13.11 9.10
N PRO A 116 -13.99 13.27 8.48
CA PRO A 116 -14.22 12.82 7.11
C PRO A 116 -13.17 13.33 6.10
N ARG A 117 -12.71 14.58 6.26
CA ARG A 117 -11.68 15.15 5.39
C ARG A 117 -10.30 14.51 5.60
N LEU A 118 -9.93 14.22 6.85
CA LEU A 118 -8.67 13.53 7.15
C LEU A 118 -8.69 12.09 6.63
N GLN A 119 -9.83 11.39 6.73
CA GLN A 119 -10.00 10.06 6.14
C GLN A 119 -9.87 10.10 4.61
N GLU A 120 -10.44 11.11 3.96
CA GLU A 120 -10.33 11.30 2.51
C GLU A 120 -8.88 11.50 2.05
N VAL A 121 -8.12 12.35 2.75
CA VAL A 121 -6.69 12.58 2.48
C VAL A 121 -5.89 11.29 2.73
N LEU A 122 -6.14 10.60 3.85
CA LEU A 122 -5.48 9.33 4.18
C LEU A 122 -5.73 8.26 3.11
N ARG A 123 -6.94 8.19 2.57
CA ARG A 123 -7.28 7.27 1.47
C ARG A 123 -6.49 7.57 0.20
N LEU A 124 -6.19 8.84 -0.09
CA LEU A 124 -5.34 9.20 -1.24
C LEU A 124 -3.86 8.92 -0.96
N ILE A 125 -3.40 9.13 0.27
CA ILE A 125 -2.04 8.73 0.70
C ILE A 125 -1.84 7.23 0.49
N ALA A 126 -2.80 6.41 0.89
CA ALA A 126 -2.73 4.96 0.77
C ALA A 126 -2.83 4.47 -0.68
N GLN A 127 -3.38 5.29 -1.59
CA GLN A 127 -3.28 5.09 -3.04
C GLN A 127 -1.94 5.57 -3.62
N GLY A 128 -0.97 5.95 -2.79
CA GLY A 128 0.36 6.38 -3.23
C GLY A 128 0.41 7.80 -3.80
N PHE A 129 -0.66 8.60 -3.73
CA PHE A 129 -0.62 9.97 -4.25
C PHE A 129 0.30 10.84 -3.40
N ASN A 130 1.11 11.68 -4.05
CA ASN A 130 1.90 12.73 -3.41
C ASN A 130 1.01 13.95 -3.05
N ASN A 131 1.58 14.94 -2.36
CA ASN A 131 0.79 16.08 -1.86
C ASN A 131 0.21 16.94 -3.00
N SER A 132 0.96 17.11 -4.08
CA SER A 132 0.53 17.87 -5.25
C SER A 132 -0.68 17.22 -5.94
N ALA A 133 -0.62 15.91 -6.18
CA ALA A 133 -1.72 15.15 -6.76
C ALA A 133 -2.96 15.12 -5.85
N ILE A 134 -2.78 15.07 -4.53
CA ILE A 134 -3.89 15.18 -3.57
C ILE A 134 -4.51 16.57 -3.63
N ALA A 135 -3.69 17.62 -3.68
CA ALA A 135 -4.13 19.00 -3.73
C ALA A 135 -5.00 19.27 -4.97
N GLU A 136 -4.55 18.80 -6.13
CA GLU A 136 -5.31 18.88 -7.39
C GLU A 136 -6.66 18.16 -7.27
N ARG A 137 -6.66 16.89 -6.82
CA ARG A 137 -7.88 16.07 -6.71
C ARG A 137 -8.92 16.63 -5.75
N LEU A 138 -8.48 17.26 -4.66
CA LEU A 138 -9.37 17.82 -3.64
C LEU A 138 -9.64 19.31 -3.84
N VAL A 139 -9.08 19.93 -4.87
CA VAL A 139 -9.16 21.38 -5.15
C VAL A 139 -8.69 22.19 -3.93
N LEU A 140 -7.48 21.86 -3.46
CA LEU A 140 -6.80 22.46 -2.31
C LEU A 140 -5.44 23.02 -2.70
N SER A 141 -4.82 23.81 -1.81
CA SER A 141 -3.40 24.14 -1.92
C SER A 141 -2.53 22.99 -1.37
N GLU A 142 -1.31 22.83 -1.87
CA GLU A 142 -0.36 21.85 -1.33
C GLU A 142 -0.10 22.08 0.17
N ARG A 143 -0.02 23.35 0.60
CA ARG A 143 0.10 23.73 2.01
C ARG A 143 -1.07 23.25 2.86
N SER A 144 -2.29 23.27 2.32
CA SER A 144 -3.47 22.73 3.00
C SER A 144 -3.36 21.22 3.16
N VAL A 145 -2.89 20.51 2.12
CA VAL A 145 -2.66 19.06 2.17
C VAL A 145 -1.58 18.70 3.18
N GLU A 146 -0.46 19.42 3.23
CA GLU A 146 0.57 19.25 4.26
C GLU A 146 0.01 19.40 5.67
N GLY A 147 -0.87 20.40 5.87
CA GLY A 147 -1.60 20.58 7.13
C GLY A 147 -2.42 19.35 7.49
N TYR A 148 -3.22 18.82 6.55
CA TYR A 148 -4.00 17.61 6.78
C TYR A 148 -3.13 16.39 7.06
N VAL A 149 -2.04 16.19 6.31
CA VAL A 149 -1.08 15.10 6.51
C VAL A 149 -0.46 15.17 7.92
N LYS A 150 -0.06 16.36 8.35
CA LYS A 150 0.47 16.57 9.71
C LYS A 150 -0.57 16.23 10.77
N SER A 151 -1.82 16.66 10.60
CA SER A 151 -2.91 16.32 11.52
C SER A 151 -3.17 14.81 11.56
N ILE A 152 -3.17 14.12 10.42
CA ILE A 152 -3.29 12.65 10.35
C ILE A 152 -2.20 12.00 11.21
N TYR A 153 -0.93 12.40 11.04
CA TYR A 153 0.18 11.81 11.78
C TYR A 153 0.12 12.09 13.29
N GLN A 154 -0.41 13.25 13.69
CA GLN A 154 -0.62 13.59 15.10
C GLN A 154 -1.73 12.75 15.71
N GLU A 155 -2.91 12.70 15.08
CA GLU A 155 -4.08 11.95 15.58
C GLU A 155 -3.84 10.43 15.63
N MET A 156 -2.96 9.93 14.75
CA MET A 156 -2.58 8.52 14.69
C MET A 156 -1.31 8.21 15.50
N ASN A 157 -0.73 9.18 16.22
CA ASN A 157 0.51 9.04 17.00
C ASN A 157 1.70 8.47 16.20
N LEU A 158 1.84 8.90 14.94
CA LEU A 158 2.90 8.43 14.03
C LEU A 158 4.17 9.30 14.08
N SER A 159 4.18 10.30 14.94
CA SER A 159 5.27 11.27 15.08
C SER A 159 6.33 10.73 16.04
N GLY A 160 7.38 10.06 15.54
CA GLY A 160 8.53 9.70 16.37
C GLY A 160 9.23 8.37 16.09
N GLU A 161 8.77 7.55 15.15
CA GLU A 161 9.43 6.27 14.86
C GLU A 161 10.40 6.38 13.68
N PRO A 162 11.69 6.04 13.87
CA PRO A 162 12.75 6.29 12.87
C PRO A 162 12.87 5.22 11.77
N GLU A 163 12.25 4.05 11.90
CA GLU A 163 12.49 2.92 10.98
C GLU A 163 11.61 2.94 9.72
N ILE A 164 10.41 3.54 9.78
CA ILE A 164 9.47 3.59 8.64
C ILE A 164 8.98 5.02 8.41
N HIS A 165 9.02 5.47 7.16
CA HIS A 165 8.45 6.76 6.78
C HIS A 165 6.99 6.90 7.26
N ALA A 166 6.67 7.95 8.01
CA ALA A 166 5.35 8.18 8.60
C ALA A 166 4.19 8.08 7.60
N ARG A 167 4.44 8.40 6.32
CA ARG A 167 3.48 8.26 5.23
C ARG A 167 3.13 6.81 4.92
N VAL A 168 4.16 5.96 4.84
CA VAL A 168 3.98 4.52 4.69
C VAL A 168 3.21 4.02 5.90
N LYS A 169 3.67 4.32 7.11
CA LYS A 169 2.99 3.92 8.36
C LYS A 169 1.52 4.33 8.39
N ALA A 170 1.18 5.55 7.97
CA ALA A 170 -0.21 6.00 7.86
C ALA A 170 -1.05 5.12 6.90
N ALA A 171 -0.52 4.80 5.72
CA ALA A 171 -1.17 3.89 4.77
C ALA A 171 -1.34 2.47 5.34
N LEU A 172 -0.33 1.94 6.03
CA LEU A 172 -0.40 0.63 6.68
C LEU A 172 -1.46 0.62 7.80
N THR A 173 -1.46 1.63 8.66
CA THR A 173 -2.46 1.74 9.72
C THR A 173 -3.87 1.89 9.14
N TYR A 174 -4.04 2.48 7.95
CA TYR A 174 -5.34 2.48 7.26
C TYR A 174 -5.82 1.06 6.94
N LEU A 175 -4.93 0.20 6.46
CA LEU A 175 -5.24 -1.20 6.16
C LEU A 175 -5.53 -2.03 7.40
N GLU A 176 -4.67 -1.91 8.42
CA GLU A 176 -4.85 -2.61 9.69
C GLU A 176 -6.12 -2.18 10.41
N SER A 177 -6.60 -0.96 10.14
CA SER A 177 -7.84 -0.41 10.67
C SER A 177 -9.08 -0.90 9.92
N ALA A 178 -8.95 -1.42 8.71
CA ALA A 178 -10.08 -2.04 8.00
C ALA A 178 -10.45 -3.38 8.66
N GLN A 179 -11.75 -3.71 8.72
CA GLN A 179 -12.24 -4.92 9.40
C GLN A 179 -11.43 -6.16 9.00
N LYS A 180 -10.80 -6.85 9.97
CA LYS A 180 -10.54 -8.29 9.84
C LYS A 180 -11.90 -8.96 10.04
N ILE A 181 -12.51 -9.47 8.98
CA ILE A 181 -13.57 -10.45 9.19
C ILE A 181 -12.85 -11.75 9.58
N SER A 182 -12.85 -12.05 10.88
CA SER A 182 -12.61 -13.41 11.35
C SER A 182 -13.68 -14.29 10.73
N ILE A 183 -13.27 -15.22 9.88
CA ILE A 183 -14.05 -16.42 9.53
C ILE A 183 -13.45 -17.56 10.34
#